data_AF-A0A6I7N4L0-F1
#
_entry.id   AF-A0A6I7N4L0-F1
#
_cell.length_a   1.000
_cell.length_b   1.000
_cell.length_c   1.000
_cell.angle_alpha   90.00
_cell.angle_beta   90.00
_cell.angle_gamma   90.00
#
_symmetry.space_group_name_H-M   'P 1'
#
loop_
_entity.id
_entity.type
_entity.pdbx_description
1 polymer ?
#
loop_
_entity_poly.entity_id
_entity_poly.type
_entity_poly.pdbx_seq_one_letter_code
_entity_poly.pdbx_strand_id
1 'polypeptide(L)'
;FDATGRMAAAIPFAFDDYLELVDTTGRVIREDKRGYIPGETPQILERLNIDPEQFIATAARMLHQFSTAIGTPEHLTAHCVARNVAFLRGMGAARALFERKAA
;
A
#
# COMPACT_ATOMS: atom_id res chain seq x y z
N PHE A 1 13.37 8.95 5.38
CA PHE A 1 12.89 9.15 4.00
C PHE A 1 14.08 9.60 3.18
N ASP A 2 14.36 8.90 2.09
CA ASP A 2 15.41 9.26 1.15
C ASP A 2 14.90 8.94 -0.26
N ALA A 3 14.47 9.98 -0.97
CA ALA A 3 14.01 9.84 -2.35
C ALA A 3 15.12 9.34 -3.30
N THR A 4 16.39 9.45 -2.90
CA THR A 4 17.55 9.03 -3.71
C THR A 4 17.88 7.55 -3.55
N GLY A 5 17.35 6.87 -2.53
CA GLY A 5 17.60 5.46 -2.23
C GLY A 5 19.07 5.13 -1.90
N ARG A 6 19.88 6.13 -1.54
CA ARG A 6 21.33 5.96 -1.28
C ARG A 6 21.61 5.57 0.16
N MET A 7 20.71 5.90 1.08
CA MET A 7 20.82 5.56 2.48
C MET A 7 20.14 4.21 2.74
N ALA A 8 20.93 3.16 3.02
CA ALA A 8 20.42 1.79 3.20
C ALA A 8 19.37 1.65 4.34
N ALA A 9 19.49 2.46 5.39
CA ALA A 9 18.54 2.45 6.51
C ALA A 9 17.30 3.36 6.29
N ALA A 10 17.24 4.08 5.17
CA ALA A 10 16.14 5.01 4.89
C ALA A 10 15.06 4.35 4.04
N ILE A 11 13.82 4.80 4.25
CA ILE A 11 12.69 4.46 3.41
C ILE A 11 12.86 5.15 2.03
N PRO A 12 12.84 4.41 0.90
CA PRO A 12 13.26 4.90 -0.42
C PRO A 12 12.18 5.70 -1.18
N PHE A 13 11.57 6.68 -0.51
CA PHE A 13 10.68 7.67 -1.12
C PHE A 13 10.77 9.01 -0.37
N ALA A 14 10.32 10.09 -1.01
CA ALA A 14 10.34 11.41 -0.40
C ALA A 14 9.36 11.49 0.78
N PHE A 15 9.65 12.35 1.75
CA PHE A 15 8.70 12.58 2.85
C PHE A 15 7.40 13.21 2.34
N ASP A 16 7.50 14.09 1.34
CA ASP A 16 6.32 14.74 0.74
C ASP A 16 5.42 13.71 0.04
N ASP A 17 5.99 12.72 -0.67
CA ASP A 17 5.25 11.60 -1.27
C ASP A 17 4.41 10.84 -0.23
N TYR A 18 4.93 10.69 1.00
CA TYR A 18 4.23 10.04 2.10
C TYR A 18 3.05 10.89 2.60
N LEU A 19 3.27 12.18 2.79
CA LEU A 19 2.23 13.09 3.26
C LEU A 19 1.08 13.20 2.27
N GLU A 20 1.39 13.27 0.98
CA GLU A 20 0.41 13.25 -0.11
C GLU A 20 -0.44 11.98 -0.08
N LEU A 21 0.21 10.81 0.06
CA LEU A 21 -0.49 9.54 0.18
C LEU A 21 -1.43 9.52 1.40
N VAL A 22 -0.94 9.94 2.57
CA VAL A 22 -1.72 9.93 3.81
C VAL A 22 -2.90 10.90 3.74
N ASP A 23 -2.69 12.12 3.27
CA ASP A 23 -3.75 13.13 3.16
C ASP A 23 -4.83 12.69 2.16
N THR A 24 -4.43 12.22 0.98
CA THR A 24 -5.34 11.69 -0.03
C THR A 24 -6.14 10.50 0.49
N THR A 25 -5.46 9.54 1.13
CA THR A 25 -6.11 8.35 1.71
C THR A 25 -7.11 8.72 2.81
N GLY A 26 -6.73 9.63 3.71
CA GLY A 26 -7.57 10.07 4.82
C GLY A 26 -8.82 10.81 4.37
N ARG A 27 -8.75 11.56 3.27
CA ARG A 27 -9.89 12.23 2.65
C ARG A 27 -10.83 11.24 1.96
N VAL A 28 -10.30 10.21 1.31
CA VAL A 28 -11.08 9.19 0.60
C VAL A 28 -11.85 8.26 1.57
N ILE A 29 -11.26 7.86 2.69
CA ILE A 29 -11.90 6.93 3.64
C ILE A 29 -13.10 7.57 4.37
N ARG A 30 -13.15 8.90 4.48
CA ARG A 30 -14.11 9.60 5.33
C ARG A 30 -15.26 10.17 4.50
N GLU A 31 -16.27 9.34 4.25
CA GLU A 31 -17.46 9.66 3.45
C GLU A 31 -18.29 10.88 3.95
N ASP A 32 -18.11 11.28 5.22
CA ASP A 32 -18.85 12.37 5.88
C ASP A 32 -18.28 13.79 5.62
N LYS A 33 -17.11 13.91 4.97
CA LYS A 33 -16.53 15.21 4.58
C LYS A 33 -16.85 15.51 3.12
N ARG A 34 -17.46 16.67 2.86
CA ARG A 34 -17.48 17.27 1.51
C ARG A 34 -16.04 17.42 1.00
N GLY A 35 -15.67 16.62 0.02
CA GLY A 35 -14.31 16.58 -0.50
C GLY A 35 -14.08 15.40 -1.44
N TYR A 36 -14.92 15.28 -2.47
CA TYR A 36 -14.51 14.57 -3.69
C TYR A 36 -13.19 15.19 -4.15
N ILE A 37 -12.12 14.38 -4.23
CA ILE A 37 -10.89 14.77 -4.90
C ILE A 37 -10.98 14.23 -6.32
N PRO A 38 -11.11 15.08 -7.35
CA PRO A 38 -10.79 14.70 -8.70
C PRO A 38 -9.27 14.77 -8.91
N GLY A 39 -8.69 13.69 -9.45
CA GLY A 39 -7.70 13.80 -10.53
C GLY A 39 -6.30 13.26 -10.27
N GLU A 40 -5.73 13.42 -9.08
CA GLU A 40 -4.31 13.08 -8.88
C GLU A 40 -4.17 11.84 -7.99
N THR A 41 -3.89 10.73 -8.66
CA THR A 41 -3.34 9.54 -8.03
C THR A 41 -2.01 9.92 -7.39
N PRO A 42 -1.80 9.67 -6.09
CA PRO A 42 -0.51 9.91 -5.46
C PRO A 42 0.58 9.20 -6.27
N GLN A 43 1.58 9.94 -6.77
CA GLN A 43 2.61 9.41 -7.68
C GLN A 43 3.37 8.21 -7.07
N ILE A 44 3.39 8.11 -5.74
CA ILE A 44 3.95 6.97 -5.02
C ILE A 44 3.21 5.65 -5.33
N LEU A 45 1.90 5.67 -5.58
CA LEU A 45 1.16 4.45 -5.94
C LEU A 45 1.59 3.94 -7.32
N GLU A 46 1.79 4.82 -8.28
CA GLU A 46 2.33 4.47 -9.59
C GLU A 46 3.75 3.90 -9.49
N ARG A 47 4.63 4.56 -8.72
CA ARG A 47 6.01 4.11 -8.48
C ARG A 47 6.08 2.75 -7.80
N LEU A 48 5.14 2.47 -6.90
CA LEU A 48 5.02 1.17 -6.22
C LEU A 48 4.25 0.14 -7.05
N ASN A 49 3.79 0.50 -8.25
CA ASN A 49 2.98 -0.32 -9.13
C ASN A 49 1.72 -0.87 -8.43
N ILE A 50 1.06 -0.01 -7.65
CA ILE A 50 -0.18 -0.31 -6.94
C ILE A 50 -1.33 0.40 -7.66
N ASP A 51 -2.37 -0.35 -7.99
CA ASP A 51 -3.57 0.22 -8.59
C ASP A 51 -4.29 1.16 -7.59
N PRO A 52 -4.56 2.43 -7.95
CA PRO A 52 -5.14 3.39 -7.02
C PRO A 52 -6.55 3.03 -6.56
N GLU A 53 -7.37 2.44 -7.42
CA GLU A 53 -8.72 2.03 -7.07
C GLU A 53 -8.70 0.84 -6.10
N GLN A 54 -7.84 -0.16 -6.37
CA GLN A 54 -7.63 -1.30 -5.46
C GLN A 54 -7.05 -0.85 -4.13
N PHE A 55 -6.12 0.12 -4.15
CA PHE A 55 -5.57 0.70 -2.94
C PHE A 55 -6.66 1.36 -2.10
N ILE A 56 -7.48 2.23 -2.69
CA ILE A 56 -8.59 2.90 -2.01
C ILE A 56 -9.57 1.89 -1.41
N ALA A 57 -10.00 0.90 -2.20
CA ALA A 57 -10.93 -0.14 -1.75
C ALA A 57 -10.38 -0.96 -0.57
N THR A 58 -9.05 -1.08 -0.49
CA THR A 58 -8.34 -1.84 0.54
C THR A 58 -7.95 -0.97 1.74
N ALA A 59 -7.70 0.33 1.55
CA ALA A 59 -7.07 1.21 2.53
C ALA A 59 -7.84 1.28 3.85
N ALA A 60 -9.17 1.43 3.81
CA ALA A 60 -10.03 1.47 4.99
C ALA A 60 -9.99 0.19 5.85
N ARG A 61 -9.59 -0.93 5.26
CA ARG A 61 -9.61 -2.28 5.86
C ARG A 61 -8.25 -2.96 5.82
N MET A 62 -7.17 -2.24 5.49
CA MET A 62 -5.83 -2.80 5.33
C MET A 62 -5.37 -3.53 6.60
N LEU A 63 -5.48 -2.87 7.76
CA LEU A 63 -5.08 -3.46 9.04
C LEU A 63 -5.88 -4.72 9.38
N HIS A 64 -7.18 -4.75 9.08
CA HIS A 64 -8.02 -5.93 9.30
C HIS A 64 -7.69 -7.07 8.33
N GLN A 65 -7.41 -6.76 7.07
CA GLN A 65 -7.16 -7.76 6.02
C GLN A 65 -5.79 -8.44 6.16
N PHE A 66 -4.75 -7.69 6.55
CA PHE A 66 -3.37 -8.18 6.59
C PHE A 66 -2.85 -8.50 8.00
N SER A 67 -3.45 -7.91 9.05
CA SER A 67 -3.13 -8.10 10.47
C SER A 67 -1.70 -7.72 10.89
N THR A 68 -0.66 -8.38 10.36
CA THR A 68 0.73 -8.21 10.84
C THR A 68 1.73 -7.81 9.76
N ALA A 69 1.47 -8.14 8.49
CA ALA A 69 2.39 -7.83 7.40
C ALA A 69 1.61 -7.55 6.11
N ILE A 70 2.03 -6.52 5.38
CA ILE A 70 1.50 -6.14 4.06
C ILE A 70 2.64 -6.24 3.06
N GLY A 71 2.38 -6.82 1.89
CA GLY A 71 3.37 -6.92 0.82
C GLY A 71 2.86 -7.79 -0.32
N THR A 72 3.69 -7.97 -1.34
CA THR A 72 3.37 -8.86 -2.47
C THR A 72 3.24 -10.31 -1.98
N PRO A 73 2.50 -11.18 -2.69
CA PRO A 73 2.37 -12.59 -2.32
C PRO A 73 3.72 -13.31 -2.14
N GLU A 74 4.72 -12.97 -2.97
CA GLU A 74 6.07 -13.51 -2.89
C GLU A 74 6.75 -13.09 -1.58
N HIS A 75 6.71 -11.79 -1.26
CA HIS A 75 7.33 -11.26 -0.04
C HIS A 75 6.63 -11.74 1.23
N LEU A 76 5.29 -11.87 1.21
CA LEU A 76 4.55 -12.44 2.33
C LEU A 76 4.90 -13.92 2.54
N THR A 77 5.05 -14.69 1.45
CA THR A 77 5.47 -16.09 1.54
C THR A 77 6.89 -16.21 2.11
N ALA A 78 7.84 -15.41 1.60
CA ALA A 78 9.19 -15.35 2.14
C ALA A 78 9.22 -14.93 3.62
N HIS A 79 8.40 -13.95 4.01
CA HIS A 79 8.30 -13.50 5.39
C HIS A 79 7.67 -14.56 6.31
N CYS A 80 6.70 -15.33 5.82
CA CYS A 80 6.10 -16.47 6.52
C CYS A 80 7.16 -17.52 6.86
N VAL A 81 8.01 -17.86 5.88
CA VAL A 81 9.14 -18.79 6.05
C VAL A 81 10.17 -18.23 7.03
N ALA A 82 10.57 -16.96 6.86
CA ALA A 82 11.57 -16.32 7.73
C ALA A 82 11.12 -16.24 9.21
N ARG A 83 9.81 -16.11 9.44
CA ARG A 83 9.21 -16.11 10.79
C ARG A 83 8.90 -17.51 11.33
N ASN A 84 9.11 -18.57 10.55
CA ASN A 84 8.75 -19.94 10.88
C ASN A 84 7.29 -20.08 11.35
N VAL A 85 6.36 -19.45 10.60
CA VAL A 85 4.92 -19.55 10.86
C VAL A 85 4.22 -20.30 9.72
N ALA A 86 3.13 -20.99 10.04
CA ALA A 86 2.41 -21.82 9.08
C ALA A 86 1.67 -21.00 8.00
N PHE A 87 1.21 -19.79 8.34
CA PHE A 87 0.56 -18.89 7.39
C PHE A 87 0.59 -17.43 7.88
N LEU A 88 0.45 -16.48 6.95
CA LEU A 88 0.14 -15.08 7.22
C LEU A 88 -1.24 -14.72 6.66
N ARG A 89 -1.97 -13.86 7.37
CA ARG A 89 -3.27 -13.34 6.91
C ARG A 89 -3.06 -12.36 5.76
N GLY A 90 -4.02 -12.29 4.85
CA GLY A 90 -4.06 -11.25 3.82
C GLY A 90 -3.54 -11.67 2.45
N MET A 91 -3.23 -12.94 2.21
CA MET A 91 -2.79 -13.41 0.88
C MET A 91 -3.76 -13.05 -0.25
N GLY A 92 -5.08 -13.17 -0.04
CA GLY A 92 -6.08 -12.75 -1.04
C GLY A 92 -6.07 -11.24 -1.30
N ALA A 93 -5.91 -10.44 -0.25
CA ALA A 93 -5.80 -8.98 -0.36
C ALA A 93 -4.47 -8.57 -1.02
N ALA A 94 -3.38 -9.29 -0.77
CA ALA A 94 -2.09 -9.10 -1.41
C ALA A 94 -2.18 -9.31 -2.92
N ARG A 95 -2.85 -10.39 -3.34
CA ARG A 95 -3.09 -10.67 -4.76
C ARG A 95 -3.92 -9.57 -5.40
N ALA A 96 -5.03 -9.19 -4.79
CA ALA A 96 -5.89 -8.12 -5.31
C ALA A 96 -5.17 -6.76 -5.43
N LEU A 97 -4.29 -6.45 -4.49
CA LEU A 97 -3.62 -5.14 -4.41
C LEU A 97 -2.34 -5.03 -5.26
N PHE A 98 -1.55 -6.12 -5.34
CA PHE A 98 -0.20 -6.09 -5.94
C PHE A 98 -0.08 -6.90 -7.24
N GLU A 99 -0.98 -7.85 -7.51
CA GLU A 99 -1.01 -8.55 -8.81
C GLU A 99 -1.91 -7.74 -9.75
N ARG A 100 -1.32 -6.86 -10.56
CA ARG A 100 -2.06 -6.13 -11.59
C ARG A 100 -2.75 -7.14 -12.52
N LYS A 101 -4.07 -7.06 -12.67
CA LYS A 101 -4.72 -7.68 -13.84
C LYS A 101 -4.18 -6.97 -15.07
N ALA A 102 -3.49 -7.71 -15.93
CA ALA A 102 -3.22 -7.24 -17.28
C ALA A 102 -4.58 -6.92 -17.92
N ALA A 103 -4.76 -5.68 -18.37
CA ALA A 103 -5.81 -5.32 -19.32
C ALA A 103 -5.51 -6.00 -20.66
#